data_AF-A0AAV5JS80-F1
#
_entry.id   AF-A0AAV5JS80-F1
#
_cell.length_a   1.000
_cell.length_b   1.000
_cell.length_c   1.000
_cell.angle_alpha   90.00
_cell.angle_beta   90.00
_cell.angle_gamma   90.00
#
_symmetry.space_group_name_H-M   'P 1'
#
loop_
_entity.id
_entity.type
_entity.pdbx_description
1 polymer ?
#
loop_
_entity_poly.entity_id
_entity_poly.type
_entity_poly.pdbx_seq_one_letter_code
_entity_poly.pdbx_strand_id
1 'polypeptide(L)'
;MKFSSGKTLFLAVVDFASIWVVNILSEQVLCFLNDIFDTLLKALSDPSDEVVLLVLDIHACIAKDPKNFHQLIVFLVHNFRVDNSLLQKRGALIIRRLCVLLNAERVYRELSTILEGEADLDFASIMVQALNLILLTSSELAELRDLLKQSLVNAAGKDLFLSLYASWRHSPMAIISLCLLAQTYQHASAVIQSLVEEDINVKFLVQLDKLIHLLETPIFAYLRLQLLEPGRYIWLLKALYGLLMLLPQQSVAFKILRTRLKTVPSYSFSGEQIKHTSSGNPYSHIIQHMPSGSQITEDGDIDCDIGNSQNGINFASRLQQFEQMQRLHHMHAKGHTQSHNSSLSLLKEVENTSIGHKQTPH
;
A
#
# COMPACT_ATOMS: atom_id res chain seq x y z
N MET A 1 34.28 -25.52 -8.29
CA MET A 1 33.25 -26.12 -9.16
C MET A 1 32.48 -27.21 -8.42
N LYS A 2 31.54 -26.86 -7.52
CA LYS A 2 30.64 -27.82 -6.86
C LYS A 2 29.34 -27.09 -6.47
N PHE A 3 28.50 -26.79 -7.47
CA PHE A 3 27.14 -26.26 -7.24
C PHE A 3 26.14 -26.62 -8.35
N SER A 4 26.49 -27.56 -9.25
CA SER A 4 25.67 -27.89 -10.42
C SER A 4 24.65 -29.01 -10.16
N SER A 5 25.01 -30.05 -9.39
CA SER A 5 24.21 -31.28 -9.30
C SER A 5 22.88 -31.14 -8.54
N GLY A 6 22.82 -30.30 -7.49
CA GLY A 6 21.58 -30.08 -6.73
C GLY A 6 20.52 -29.30 -7.52
N LYS A 7 20.95 -28.33 -8.35
CA LYS A 7 20.04 -27.58 -9.23
C LYS A 7 19.48 -28.45 -10.35
N THR A 8 20.30 -29.34 -10.92
CA THR A 8 19.85 -30.29 -11.95
C THR A 8 18.86 -31.31 -11.41
N LEU A 9 19.08 -31.82 -10.19
CA LEU A 9 18.14 -32.75 -9.55
C LEU A 9 16.82 -32.06 -9.18
N PHE A 10 16.89 -30.83 -8.65
CA PHE A 10 15.70 -30.04 -8.33
C PHE A 10 14.89 -29.71 -9.59
N LEU A 11 15.54 -29.27 -10.67
CA LEU A 11 14.88 -29.04 -11.96
C LEU A 11 14.29 -30.34 -12.53
N ALA A 12 14.98 -31.46 -12.42
CA ALA A 12 14.45 -32.75 -12.87
C ALA A 12 13.24 -33.22 -12.05
N VAL A 13 13.21 -32.96 -10.74
CA VAL A 13 12.06 -33.29 -9.88
C VAL A 13 10.89 -32.35 -10.16
N VAL A 14 11.13 -31.06 -10.37
CA VAL A 14 10.10 -30.08 -10.74
C VAL A 14 9.55 -30.37 -12.14
N ASP A 15 10.41 -30.66 -13.12
CA ASP A 15 10.00 -31.05 -14.47
C ASP A 15 9.23 -32.38 -14.42
N PHE A 16 9.68 -33.36 -13.63
CA PHE A 16 8.97 -34.62 -13.46
C PHE A 16 7.61 -34.40 -12.79
N ALA A 17 7.52 -33.62 -11.71
CA ALA A 17 6.27 -33.30 -11.04
C ALA A 17 5.32 -32.50 -11.95
N SER A 18 5.85 -31.53 -12.71
CA SER A 18 5.08 -30.73 -13.66
C SER A 18 4.57 -31.57 -14.83
N ILE A 19 5.39 -32.48 -15.38
CA ILE A 19 4.99 -33.44 -16.42
C ILE A 19 3.98 -34.45 -15.86
N TRP A 20 4.16 -34.91 -14.62
CA TRP A 20 3.28 -35.87 -13.96
C TRP A 20 1.90 -35.26 -13.68
N VAL A 21 1.85 -34.01 -13.18
CA VAL A 21 0.61 -33.25 -12.95
C VAL A 21 -0.11 -32.96 -14.27
N VAL A 22 0.61 -32.54 -15.32
CA VAL A 22 0.00 -32.27 -16.64
C VAL A 22 -0.52 -33.55 -17.31
N ASN A 23 0.17 -34.68 -17.17
CA ASN A 23 -0.28 -35.96 -17.74
C ASN A 23 -1.44 -36.62 -16.96
N ILE A 24 -1.66 -36.24 -15.71
CA ILE A 24 -2.69 -36.83 -14.83
C ILE A 24 -4.00 -36.04 -14.81
N LEU A 25 -4.02 -34.79 -15.33
CA LEU A 25 -5.22 -33.94 -15.44
C LEU A 25 -6.22 -34.43 -16.53
N SER A 26 -6.58 -35.70 -16.48
CA SER A 26 -7.80 -36.24 -17.09
C SER A 26 -9.00 -35.90 -16.21
N GLU A 27 -10.19 -35.67 -16.81
CA GLU A 27 -11.40 -35.22 -16.09
C GLU A 27 -11.79 -36.09 -14.87
N GLN A 28 -11.38 -37.36 -14.83
CA GLN A 28 -11.65 -38.28 -13.72
C GLN A 28 -10.79 -38.02 -12.46
N VAL A 29 -9.66 -37.32 -12.58
CA VAL A 29 -8.74 -37.04 -11.46
C VAL A 29 -9.07 -35.71 -10.75
N LEU A 30 -9.95 -34.89 -11.34
CA LEU A 30 -10.37 -33.60 -10.76
C LEU A 30 -11.08 -33.74 -9.40
N CYS A 31 -11.80 -34.84 -9.15
CA CYS A 31 -12.44 -35.08 -7.85
C CYS A 31 -11.42 -35.41 -6.74
N PHE A 32 -10.36 -36.17 -7.07
CA PHE A 32 -9.26 -36.46 -6.13
C PHE A 32 -8.33 -35.26 -5.96
N LEU A 33 -8.28 -34.35 -6.94
CA LEU A 33 -7.50 -33.14 -6.87
C LEU A 33 -7.94 -32.22 -5.73
N ASN A 34 -9.23 -32.18 -5.35
CA ASN A 34 -9.67 -31.35 -4.22
C ASN A 34 -9.06 -31.80 -2.88
N ASP A 35 -9.05 -33.11 -2.59
CA ASP A 35 -8.45 -33.65 -1.36
C ASP A 35 -6.92 -33.48 -1.35
N ILE A 36 -6.29 -33.64 -2.53
CA ILE A 36 -4.86 -33.39 -2.72
C ILE A 36 -4.55 -31.89 -2.59
N PHE A 37 -5.41 -31.02 -3.11
CA PHE A 37 -5.25 -29.57 -3.06
C PHE A 37 -5.26 -29.10 -1.61
N ASP A 38 -6.25 -29.51 -0.80
CA ASP A 38 -6.30 -29.18 0.63
C ASP A 38 -5.09 -29.72 1.41
N THR A 39 -4.60 -30.91 1.05
CA THR A 39 -3.43 -31.51 1.69
C THR A 39 -2.14 -30.76 1.33
N LEU A 40 -1.95 -30.42 0.06
CA LEU A 40 -0.82 -29.62 -0.41
C LEU A 40 -0.84 -28.23 0.23
N LEU A 41 -2.01 -27.62 0.35
CA LEU A 41 -2.11 -26.30 0.96
C LEU A 41 -1.76 -26.31 2.45
N LYS A 42 -2.09 -27.37 3.19
CA LYS A 42 -1.61 -27.54 4.58
C LYS A 42 -0.08 -27.63 4.64
N ALA A 43 0.55 -28.21 3.62
CA ALA A 43 2.01 -28.29 3.52
C ALA A 43 2.69 -26.92 3.27
N LEU A 44 1.95 -25.85 2.98
CA LEU A 44 2.50 -24.48 2.98
C LEU A 44 2.96 -24.03 4.38
N SER A 45 2.50 -24.70 5.43
CA SER A 45 2.92 -24.44 6.81
C SER A 45 4.16 -25.25 7.23
N ASP A 46 4.74 -26.04 6.32
CA ASP A 46 5.89 -26.89 6.61
C ASP A 46 7.13 -26.07 7.07
N PRO A 47 7.96 -26.59 8.00
CA PRO A 47 9.19 -25.92 8.44
C PRO A 47 10.28 -25.78 7.37
N SER A 48 10.28 -26.57 6.28
CA SER A 48 11.25 -26.47 5.19
C SER A 48 10.80 -25.53 4.08
N ASP A 49 11.66 -24.57 3.71
CA ASP A 49 11.40 -23.69 2.56
C ASP A 49 11.34 -24.48 1.26
N GLU A 50 12.16 -25.54 1.11
CA GLU A 50 12.16 -26.40 -0.06
C GLU A 50 10.82 -27.10 -0.28
N VAL A 51 10.19 -27.59 0.80
CA VAL A 51 8.86 -28.22 0.73
C VAL A 51 7.82 -27.20 0.30
N VAL A 52 7.80 -26.02 0.94
CA VAL A 52 6.86 -24.94 0.60
C VAL A 52 7.02 -24.52 -0.86
N LEU A 53 8.25 -24.36 -1.35
CA LEU A 53 8.52 -23.98 -2.74
C LEU A 53 8.04 -25.05 -3.73
N LEU A 54 8.27 -26.34 -3.45
CA LEU A 54 7.81 -27.44 -4.31
C LEU A 54 6.28 -27.51 -4.35
N VAL A 55 5.62 -27.34 -3.21
CA VAL A 55 4.16 -27.28 -3.11
C VAL A 55 3.60 -26.12 -3.94
N LEU A 56 4.22 -24.95 -3.87
CA LEU A 56 3.81 -23.79 -4.68
C LEU A 56 4.03 -24.01 -6.18
N ASP A 57 5.08 -24.72 -6.58
CA ASP A 57 5.32 -25.07 -7.98
C ASP A 57 4.20 -25.97 -8.53
N ILE A 58 3.76 -26.96 -7.74
CA ILE A 58 2.62 -27.83 -8.08
C ILE A 58 1.33 -27.00 -8.19
N HIS A 59 1.03 -26.17 -7.19
CA HIS A 59 -0.15 -25.31 -7.22
C HIS A 59 -0.14 -24.33 -8.40
N ALA A 60 1.02 -23.77 -8.74
CA ALA A 60 1.14 -22.86 -9.88
C ALA A 60 0.89 -23.58 -11.22
N CYS A 61 1.27 -24.86 -11.34
CA CYS A 61 0.94 -25.64 -12.53
C CYS A 61 -0.58 -25.80 -12.69
N ILE A 62 -1.29 -26.08 -11.59
CA ILE A 62 -2.76 -26.22 -11.58
C ILE A 62 -3.45 -24.87 -11.82
N ALA A 63 -2.89 -23.79 -11.27
CA ALA A 63 -3.40 -22.41 -11.37
C ALA A 63 -3.08 -21.71 -12.71
N LYS A 64 -2.63 -22.46 -13.72
CA LYS A 64 -2.67 -21.99 -15.12
C LYS A 64 -4.11 -21.79 -15.60
N ASP A 65 -5.04 -22.62 -15.11
CA ASP A 65 -6.48 -22.41 -15.30
C ASP A 65 -6.99 -21.22 -14.45
N PRO A 66 -7.80 -20.30 -15.01
CA PRO A 66 -8.32 -19.16 -14.28
C PRO A 66 -9.17 -19.48 -13.04
N LYS A 67 -9.96 -20.56 -13.06
CA LYS A 67 -10.82 -20.93 -11.92
C LYS A 67 -9.97 -21.46 -10.78
N ASN A 68 -9.02 -22.35 -11.10
CA ASN A 68 -8.09 -22.90 -10.11
C ASN A 68 -7.17 -21.81 -9.51
N PHE A 69 -6.78 -20.81 -10.33
CA PHE A 69 -6.05 -19.66 -9.84
C PHE A 69 -6.82 -18.88 -8.79
N HIS A 70 -8.08 -18.52 -9.09
CA HIS A 70 -8.93 -17.83 -8.12
C HIS A 70 -9.07 -18.64 -6.83
N GLN A 71 -9.35 -19.94 -6.92
CA GLN A 71 -9.46 -20.83 -5.76
C GLN A 71 -8.18 -20.89 -4.93
N LEU A 72 -7.00 -20.96 -5.58
CA LEU A 72 -5.71 -20.94 -4.89
C LEU A 72 -5.54 -19.65 -4.06
N ILE A 73 -5.81 -18.49 -4.65
CA ILE A 73 -5.63 -17.21 -3.95
C ILE A 73 -6.66 -17.05 -2.82
N VAL A 74 -7.93 -17.41 -3.05
CA VAL A 74 -8.97 -17.40 -2.01
C VAL A 74 -8.58 -18.29 -0.83
N PHE A 75 -8.14 -19.52 -1.10
CA PHE A 75 -7.71 -20.44 -0.06
C PHE A 75 -6.51 -19.88 0.70
N LEU A 76 -5.52 -19.35 0.00
CA LEU A 76 -4.32 -18.79 0.61
C LEU A 76 -4.66 -17.63 1.56
N VAL A 77 -5.49 -16.69 1.11
CA VAL A 77 -5.96 -15.55 1.94
C VAL A 77 -6.72 -16.07 3.16
N HIS A 78 -7.61 -17.05 2.98
CA HIS A 78 -8.31 -17.69 4.09
C HIS A 78 -7.34 -18.30 5.11
N ASN A 79 -6.27 -18.96 4.66
CA ASN A 79 -5.30 -19.60 5.55
C ASN A 79 -4.45 -18.58 6.31
N PHE A 80 -4.06 -17.49 5.65
CA PHE A 80 -3.42 -16.38 6.35
C PHE A 80 -4.32 -15.75 7.41
N ARG A 81 -5.64 -15.70 7.18
CA ARG A 81 -6.61 -15.20 8.15
C ARG A 81 -6.76 -16.12 9.35
N VAL A 82 -6.91 -17.43 9.10
CA VAL A 82 -7.08 -18.45 10.16
C VAL A 82 -5.78 -18.61 10.97
N ASP A 83 -4.63 -18.64 10.30
CA ASP A 83 -3.31 -18.71 10.93
C ASP A 83 -2.45 -17.51 10.55
N ASN A 84 -2.56 -16.44 11.35
CA ASN A 84 -1.72 -15.24 11.21
C ASN A 84 -0.22 -15.55 11.32
N SER A 85 0.18 -16.65 11.97
CA SER A 85 1.59 -17.02 12.09
C SER A 85 2.17 -17.49 10.76
N LEU A 86 1.36 -18.11 9.90
CA LEU A 86 1.73 -18.47 8.54
C LEU A 86 2.06 -17.22 7.71
N LEU A 87 1.21 -16.20 7.78
CA LEU A 87 1.45 -14.92 7.09
C LEU A 87 2.75 -14.26 7.60
N GLN A 88 2.95 -14.21 8.91
CA GLN A 88 4.13 -13.60 9.53
C GLN A 88 5.44 -14.32 9.17
N LYS A 89 5.44 -15.65 9.16
CA LYS A 89 6.66 -16.45 8.96
C LYS A 89 6.94 -16.73 7.48
N ARG A 90 5.91 -17.03 6.70
CA ARG A 90 6.02 -17.56 5.33
C ARG A 90 5.40 -16.66 4.27
N GLY A 91 4.56 -15.71 4.63
CA GLY A 91 3.80 -14.89 3.68
C GLY A 91 4.68 -14.24 2.62
N ALA A 92 5.82 -13.67 3.00
CA ALA A 92 6.76 -13.08 2.05
C ALA A 92 7.33 -14.10 1.04
N LEU A 93 7.71 -15.30 1.49
CA LEU A 93 8.21 -16.36 0.62
C LEU A 93 7.12 -16.82 -0.36
N ILE A 94 5.93 -17.11 0.17
CA ILE A 94 4.79 -17.62 -0.60
C ILE A 94 4.37 -16.62 -1.69
N ILE A 95 4.10 -15.37 -1.30
CA ILE A 95 3.64 -14.34 -2.24
C ILE A 95 4.69 -14.05 -3.31
N ARG A 96 5.98 -13.91 -2.94
CA ARG A 96 7.05 -13.68 -3.91
C ARG A 96 7.19 -14.83 -4.89
N ARG A 97 7.11 -16.09 -4.41
CA ARG A 97 7.16 -17.26 -5.29
C ARG A 97 5.98 -17.29 -6.25
N LEU A 98 4.76 -17.02 -5.77
CA LEU A 98 3.59 -16.94 -6.65
C LEU A 98 3.71 -15.84 -7.70
N CYS A 99 4.24 -14.66 -7.33
CA CYS A 99 4.49 -13.59 -8.31
C CYS A 99 5.44 -14.02 -9.43
N VAL A 100 6.47 -14.82 -9.11
CA VAL A 100 7.40 -15.38 -10.12
C VAL A 100 6.70 -16.41 -11.02
N LEU A 101 5.88 -17.29 -10.44
CA LEU A 101 5.29 -18.42 -11.16
C LEU A 101 4.03 -18.03 -11.98
N LEU A 102 3.24 -17.09 -11.49
CA LEU A 102 1.88 -16.81 -11.98
C LEU A 102 1.68 -15.38 -12.49
N ASN A 103 2.78 -14.62 -12.66
CA ASN A 103 2.83 -13.19 -12.96
C ASN A 103 2.42 -12.30 -11.77
N ALA A 104 3.29 -11.35 -11.43
CA ALA A 104 3.13 -10.48 -10.27
C ALA A 104 1.88 -9.60 -10.34
N GLU A 105 1.57 -9.04 -11.52
CA GLU A 105 0.39 -8.20 -11.71
C GLU A 105 -0.89 -8.99 -11.50
N ARG A 106 -0.99 -10.17 -12.09
CA ARG A 106 -2.15 -11.07 -11.95
C ARG A 106 -2.38 -11.42 -10.48
N VAL A 107 -1.34 -11.81 -9.75
CA VAL A 107 -1.41 -12.15 -8.32
C VAL A 107 -1.87 -10.96 -7.48
N TYR A 108 -1.29 -9.78 -7.69
CA TYR A 108 -1.63 -8.58 -6.91
C TYR A 108 -3.04 -8.06 -7.20
N ARG A 109 -3.52 -8.14 -8.44
CA ARG A 109 -4.91 -7.81 -8.79
C ARG A 109 -5.89 -8.75 -8.11
N GLU A 110 -5.64 -10.06 -8.15
CA GLU A 110 -6.52 -11.05 -7.54
C GLU A 110 -6.60 -10.90 -6.02
N LEU A 111 -5.44 -10.74 -5.37
CA LEU A 111 -5.36 -10.45 -3.94
C LEU A 111 -6.11 -9.17 -3.60
N SER A 112 -5.99 -8.13 -4.42
CA SER A 112 -6.70 -6.88 -4.18
C SER A 112 -8.22 -7.04 -4.28
N THR A 113 -8.71 -7.76 -5.28
CA THR A 113 -10.13 -8.06 -5.45
C THR A 113 -10.69 -8.82 -4.25
N ILE A 114 -9.97 -9.82 -3.74
CA ILE A 114 -10.39 -10.60 -2.57
C ILE A 114 -10.38 -9.73 -1.31
N LEU A 115 -9.31 -8.94 -1.10
CA LEU A 115 -9.15 -8.11 0.08
C LEU A 115 -10.09 -6.90 0.11
N GLU A 116 -10.54 -6.40 -1.04
CA GLU A 116 -11.57 -5.36 -1.12
C GLU A 116 -12.89 -5.81 -0.46
N GLY A 117 -13.22 -7.10 -0.57
CA GLY A 117 -14.42 -7.71 0.01
C GLY A 117 -14.20 -8.38 1.37
N GLU A 118 -13.02 -8.25 1.98
CA GLU A 118 -12.71 -8.92 3.25
C GLU A 118 -13.44 -8.26 4.42
N ALA A 119 -14.16 -9.09 5.19
CA ALA A 119 -14.99 -8.65 6.31
C ALA A 119 -14.18 -8.45 7.59
N ASP A 120 -13.12 -9.26 7.79
CA ASP A 120 -12.18 -9.08 8.89
C ASP A 120 -11.24 -7.91 8.59
N LEU A 121 -11.62 -6.73 9.09
CA LEU A 121 -10.89 -5.49 8.84
C LEU A 121 -9.46 -5.53 9.43
N ASP A 122 -9.29 -6.12 10.61
CA ASP A 122 -7.97 -6.23 11.25
C ASP A 122 -7.03 -7.08 10.39
N PHE A 123 -7.50 -8.25 9.94
CA PHE A 123 -6.76 -9.10 9.02
C PHE A 123 -6.48 -8.40 7.68
N ALA A 124 -7.49 -7.76 7.07
CA ALA A 124 -7.32 -7.06 5.80
C ALA A 124 -6.20 -5.99 5.90
N SER A 125 -6.17 -5.23 7.01
CA SER A 125 -5.10 -4.26 7.25
C SER A 125 -3.72 -4.91 7.37
N ILE A 126 -3.61 -6.03 8.11
CA ILE A 126 -2.35 -6.77 8.28
C ILE A 126 -1.85 -7.32 6.93
N MET A 127 -2.75 -7.94 6.15
CA MET A 127 -2.41 -8.51 4.85
C MET A 127 -1.98 -7.42 3.85
N VAL A 128 -2.70 -6.30 3.78
CA VAL A 128 -2.34 -5.15 2.94
C VAL A 128 -0.98 -4.56 3.35
N GLN A 129 -0.69 -4.46 4.65
CA GLN A 129 0.63 -4.02 5.13
C GLN A 129 1.75 -4.98 4.69
N ALA A 130 1.51 -6.29 4.76
CA ALA A 130 2.47 -7.29 4.29
C ALA A 130 2.69 -7.18 2.77
N LEU A 131 1.61 -7.09 1.98
CA LEU A 131 1.68 -6.93 0.53
C LEU A 131 2.38 -5.63 0.12
N ASN A 132 2.14 -4.52 0.83
CA ASN A 132 2.83 -3.26 0.60
C ASN A 132 4.33 -3.38 0.87
N LEU A 133 4.72 -4.04 1.96
CA LEU A 133 6.14 -4.27 2.25
C LEU A 133 6.79 -5.12 1.14
N ILE A 134 6.16 -6.23 0.75
CA ILE A 134 6.64 -7.12 -0.32
C ILE A 134 6.75 -6.37 -1.65
N LEU A 135 5.74 -5.56 -1.99
CA LEU A 135 5.70 -4.73 -3.20
C LEU A 135 6.88 -3.77 -3.25
N LEU A 136 7.21 -3.15 -2.12
CA LEU A 136 8.30 -2.19 -2.07
C LEU A 136 9.65 -2.90 -2.08
N THR A 137 9.86 -3.97 -1.32
CA THR A 137 11.21 -4.49 -1.07
C THR A 137 11.68 -5.61 -2.02
N SER A 138 10.76 -6.32 -2.68
CA SER A 138 11.10 -7.56 -3.37
C SER A 138 11.52 -7.31 -4.82
N SER A 139 12.63 -7.90 -5.28
CA SER A 139 13.15 -7.67 -6.63
C SER A 139 12.21 -8.19 -7.72
N GLU A 140 11.44 -9.24 -7.44
CA GLU A 140 10.50 -9.89 -8.35
C GLU A 140 9.35 -8.97 -8.78
N LEU A 141 9.13 -7.87 -8.04
CA LEU A 141 8.08 -6.88 -8.30
C LEU A 141 8.59 -5.61 -8.99
N ALA A 142 9.79 -5.64 -9.58
CA ALA A 142 10.37 -4.49 -10.26
C ALA A 142 9.47 -3.97 -11.40
N GLU A 143 9.02 -4.87 -12.29
CA GLU A 143 8.14 -4.50 -13.41
C GLU A 143 6.80 -3.93 -12.92
N LEU A 144 6.23 -4.52 -11.86
CA LEU A 144 4.98 -4.04 -11.27
C LEU A 144 5.14 -2.62 -10.70
N ARG A 145 6.26 -2.34 -10.03
CA ARG A 145 6.58 -0.99 -9.54
C ARG A 145 6.76 0.01 -10.69
N ASP A 146 7.40 -0.40 -11.78
CA ASP A 146 7.62 0.49 -12.91
C ASP A 146 6.31 0.81 -13.66
N LEU A 147 5.39 -0.16 -13.73
CA LEU A 147 4.04 0.06 -14.23
C LEU A 147 3.24 1.02 -13.32
N LEU A 148 3.35 0.87 -11.99
CA LEU A 148 2.73 1.79 -11.02
C LEU A 148 3.30 3.22 -11.09
N LYS A 149 4.60 3.40 -11.32
CA LYS A 149 5.18 4.75 -11.51
C LYS A 149 4.58 5.48 -12.73
N GLN A 150 4.00 4.73 -13.66
CA GLN A 150 3.40 5.25 -14.89
C GLN A 150 1.88 5.41 -14.79
N SER A 151 1.27 5.27 -13.60
CA SER A 151 -0.19 5.32 -13.43
C SER A 151 -0.84 6.63 -13.88
N LEU A 152 -0.06 7.71 -13.99
CA LEU A 152 -0.50 9.01 -14.46
C LEU A 152 -0.30 9.24 -15.96
N VAL A 153 0.19 8.26 -16.72
CA VAL A 153 0.43 8.42 -18.16
C VAL A 153 0.09 7.16 -18.96
N ASN A 154 -0.01 6.01 -18.30
CA ASN A 154 -0.26 4.71 -18.90
C ASN A 154 -1.60 4.14 -18.39
N ALA A 155 -2.47 3.70 -19.30
CA ALA A 155 -3.79 3.15 -18.96
C ALA A 155 -3.70 1.87 -18.12
N ALA A 156 -2.81 0.93 -18.46
CA ALA A 156 -2.60 -0.28 -17.67
C ALA A 156 -2.06 0.04 -16.25
N GLY A 157 -1.15 1.02 -16.16
CA GLY A 157 -0.64 1.53 -14.89
C GLY A 157 -1.74 2.20 -14.05
N LYS A 158 -2.63 2.96 -14.68
CA LYS A 158 -3.81 3.54 -14.03
C LYS A 158 -4.73 2.45 -13.50
N ASP A 159 -5.06 1.46 -14.33
CA ASP A 159 -5.96 0.37 -13.96
C ASP A 159 -5.36 -0.51 -12.86
N LEU A 160 -4.04 -0.69 -12.86
CA LEU A 160 -3.34 -1.38 -11.76
C LEU A 160 -3.42 -0.57 -10.47
N PHE A 161 -3.11 0.72 -10.52
CA PHE A 161 -3.21 1.60 -9.35
C PHE A 161 -4.61 1.60 -8.76
N LEU A 162 -5.65 1.71 -9.60
CA LEU A 162 -7.04 1.68 -9.15
C LEU A 162 -7.42 0.33 -8.54
N SER A 163 -6.97 -0.77 -9.15
CA SER A 163 -7.17 -2.12 -8.62
C SER A 163 -6.54 -2.26 -7.24
N LEU A 164 -5.29 -1.82 -7.03
CA LEU A 164 -4.65 -1.88 -5.72
C LEU A 164 -5.26 -0.92 -4.70
N TYR A 165 -5.62 0.30 -5.12
CA TYR A 165 -6.21 1.30 -4.23
C TYR A 165 -7.46 0.76 -3.50
N ALA A 166 -8.24 -0.09 -4.19
CA ALA A 166 -9.47 -0.68 -3.68
C ALA A 166 -9.29 -1.53 -2.41
N SER A 167 -8.13 -2.19 -2.23
CA SER A 167 -7.80 -2.89 -0.97
C SER A 167 -6.74 -2.17 -0.15
N TRP A 168 -5.84 -1.39 -0.76
CA TRP A 168 -4.78 -0.69 -0.02
C TRP A 168 -5.36 0.28 1.01
N ARG A 169 -6.59 0.76 0.79
CA ARG A 169 -7.34 1.62 1.69
C ARG A 169 -7.70 0.99 3.04
N HIS A 170 -7.43 -0.30 3.28
CA HIS A 170 -7.44 -0.88 4.63
C HIS A 170 -6.23 -0.45 5.49
N SER A 171 -5.23 0.24 4.92
CA SER A 171 -4.06 0.74 5.64
C SER A 171 -3.64 2.14 5.16
N PRO A 172 -3.66 3.16 6.04
CA PRO A 172 -3.17 4.51 5.71
C PRO A 172 -1.76 4.53 5.12
N MET A 173 -0.83 3.80 5.75
CA MET A 173 0.56 3.77 5.32
C MET A 173 0.74 3.08 3.96
N ALA A 174 -0.11 2.09 3.65
CA ALA A 174 -0.10 1.44 2.34
C ALA A 174 -0.61 2.40 1.25
N ILE A 175 -1.71 3.12 1.46
CA ILE A 175 -2.19 4.13 0.49
C ILE A 175 -1.17 5.22 0.28
N ILE A 176 -0.57 5.76 1.35
CA ILE A 176 0.47 6.79 1.21
C ILE A 176 1.65 6.23 0.41
N SER A 177 2.11 5.01 0.73
CA SER A 177 3.19 4.34 -0.02
C SER A 177 2.85 4.18 -1.50
N LEU A 178 1.64 3.72 -1.80
CA LEU A 178 1.16 3.51 -3.16
C LEU A 178 1.08 4.83 -3.94
N CYS A 179 0.60 5.90 -3.31
CA CYS A 179 0.53 7.23 -3.91
C CYS A 179 1.92 7.82 -4.17
N LEU A 180 2.86 7.64 -3.23
CA LEU A 180 4.25 8.06 -3.40
C LEU A 180 4.94 7.25 -4.52
N LEU A 181 4.67 5.94 -4.60
CA LEU A 181 5.18 5.08 -5.67
C LEU A 181 4.66 5.51 -7.05
N ALA A 182 3.35 5.77 -7.14
CA ALA A 182 2.68 6.19 -8.36
C ALA A 182 2.84 7.68 -8.70
N GLN A 183 3.60 8.42 -7.89
CA GLN A 183 3.86 9.86 -8.04
C GLN A 183 2.60 10.74 -7.96
N THR A 184 1.53 10.24 -7.34
CA THR A 184 0.28 10.98 -7.11
C THR A 184 0.40 11.85 -5.85
N TYR A 185 1.37 12.76 -5.83
CA TYR A 185 1.76 13.49 -4.62
C TYR A 185 0.66 14.40 -4.06
N GLN A 186 -0.13 15.01 -4.94
CA GLN A 186 -1.27 15.83 -4.52
C GLN A 186 -2.28 14.99 -3.75
N HIS A 187 -2.61 13.80 -4.27
CA HIS A 187 -3.49 12.85 -3.57
C HIS A 187 -2.87 12.32 -2.28
N ALA A 188 -1.57 12.01 -2.29
CA ALA A 188 -0.85 11.61 -1.08
C ALA A 188 -0.96 12.68 0.02
N SER A 189 -0.80 13.96 -0.34
CA SER A 189 -0.94 15.07 0.60
C SER A 189 -2.37 15.23 1.13
N ALA A 190 -3.38 15.01 0.29
CA ALA A 190 -4.79 15.03 0.71
C ALA A 190 -5.11 13.88 1.68
N VAL A 191 -4.65 12.66 1.38
CA VAL A 191 -4.76 11.51 2.29
C VAL A 191 -4.09 11.78 3.63
N ILE A 192 -2.87 12.35 3.64
CA ILE A 192 -2.17 12.68 4.90
C ILE A 192 -2.94 13.72 5.72
N GLN A 193 -3.57 14.70 5.07
CA GLN A 193 -4.37 15.71 5.76
C GLN A 193 -5.64 15.13 6.38
N SER A 194 -6.28 14.14 5.76
CA SER A 194 -7.47 13.50 6.33
C SER A 194 -7.16 12.62 7.55
N LEU A 195 -5.90 12.20 7.74
CA LEU A 195 -5.46 11.45 8.93
C LEU A 195 -5.40 12.31 10.22
N VAL A 196 -5.51 13.63 10.12
CA VAL A 196 -5.47 14.52 11.30
C VAL A 196 -6.65 14.27 12.25
N GLU A 197 -7.77 13.78 11.73
CA GLU A 197 -8.96 13.45 12.51
C GLU A 197 -8.89 12.05 13.16
N GLU A 198 -7.85 11.25 12.87
CA GLU A 198 -7.70 9.91 13.44
C GLU A 198 -6.99 9.94 14.80
N ASP A 199 -7.44 9.06 15.71
CA ASP A 199 -6.76 8.82 16.98
C ASP A 199 -5.37 8.21 16.73
N ILE A 200 -4.33 9.05 16.76
CA ILE A 200 -2.93 8.63 16.58
C ILE A 200 -2.55 7.64 17.68
N ASN A 201 -2.53 6.36 17.34
CA ASN A 201 -2.20 5.27 18.26
C ASN A 201 -0.78 4.72 18.02
N VAL A 202 -0.30 3.89 18.95
CA VAL A 202 1.06 3.32 18.87
C VAL A 202 1.25 2.45 17.62
N LYS A 203 0.24 1.68 17.20
CA LYS A 203 0.32 0.84 16.00
C LYS A 203 0.52 1.71 14.76
N PHE A 204 -0.23 2.81 14.66
CA PHE A 204 -0.10 3.80 13.59
C PHE A 204 1.33 4.38 13.55
N LEU A 205 1.85 4.82 14.70
CA LEU A 205 3.20 5.40 14.79
C LEU A 205 4.31 4.42 14.38
N VAL A 206 4.18 3.14 14.75
CA VAL A 206 5.13 2.10 14.33
C VAL A 206 5.10 1.91 12.82
N GLN A 207 3.92 1.91 12.20
CA GLN A 207 3.81 1.77 10.74
C GLN A 207 4.30 3.02 10.00
N LEU A 208 4.05 4.20 10.55
CA LEU A 208 4.58 5.46 10.02
C LEU A 208 6.12 5.48 10.10
N ASP A 209 6.70 5.04 11.21
CA ASP A 209 8.16 4.94 11.37
C ASP A 209 8.76 3.98 10.32
N LYS A 210 8.14 2.80 10.10
CA LYS A 210 8.55 1.88 9.02
C LYS A 210 8.46 2.51 7.63
N LEU A 211 7.40 3.26 7.34
CA LEU A 211 7.25 3.97 6.06
C LEU A 211 8.40 4.95 5.85
N ILE A 212 8.76 5.75 6.86
CA ILE A 212 9.88 6.69 6.74
C ILE A 212 11.20 5.98 6.46
N HIS A 213 11.47 4.86 7.13
CA HIS A 213 12.64 4.05 6.82
C HIS A 213 12.61 3.50 5.39
N LEU A 214 11.43 3.12 4.87
CA LEU A 214 11.27 2.70 3.49
C LEU A 214 11.58 3.82 2.49
N LEU A 215 11.25 5.08 2.78
CA LEU A 215 11.58 6.23 1.91
C LEU A 215 13.09 6.42 1.70
N GLU A 216 13.91 5.95 2.65
CA GLU A 216 15.37 5.97 2.54
C GLU A 216 15.93 4.84 1.67
N THR A 217 15.14 3.81 1.37
CA THR A 217 15.57 2.68 0.56
C THR A 217 15.78 3.08 -0.92
N PRO A 218 16.53 2.28 -1.71
CA PRO A 218 16.77 2.58 -3.13
C PRO A 218 15.49 2.67 -3.97
N ILE A 219 14.40 2.00 -3.57
CA ILE A 219 13.12 2.00 -4.31
C ILE A 219 12.57 3.42 -4.46
N PHE A 220 12.76 4.26 -3.45
CA PHE A 220 12.33 5.66 -3.44
C PHE A 220 13.48 6.66 -3.71
N ALA A 221 14.61 6.20 -4.28
CA ALA A 221 15.69 7.09 -4.65
C ALA A 221 15.22 8.21 -5.61
N TYR A 222 14.31 7.89 -6.53
CA TYR A 222 13.75 8.88 -7.46
C TYR A 222 12.97 10.00 -6.74
N LEU A 223 12.23 9.70 -5.66
CA LEU A 223 11.55 10.73 -4.85
C LEU A 223 12.57 11.71 -4.28
N ARG A 224 13.67 11.19 -3.75
CA ARG A 224 14.74 12.00 -3.17
C ARG A 224 15.43 12.87 -4.21
N LEU A 225 15.59 12.38 -5.44
CA LEU A 225 16.09 13.18 -6.55
C LEU A 225 15.10 14.28 -6.96
N GLN A 226 13.80 13.99 -6.96
CA GLN A 226 12.75 14.98 -7.26
C GLN A 226 12.71 16.11 -6.23
N LEU A 227 13.17 15.88 -4.99
CA LEU A 227 13.31 16.96 -4.00
C LEU A 227 14.33 18.03 -4.40
N LEU A 228 15.21 17.79 -5.38
CA LEU A 228 16.10 18.82 -5.91
C LEU A 228 15.34 19.91 -6.69
N GLU A 229 14.10 19.63 -7.13
CA GLU A 229 13.25 20.55 -7.89
C GLU A 229 11.96 20.89 -7.11
N PRO A 230 12.05 21.62 -5.97
CA PRO A 230 10.91 21.86 -5.09
C PRO A 230 9.75 22.61 -5.77
N GLY A 231 10.05 23.47 -6.75
CA GLY A 231 9.02 24.18 -7.53
C GLY A 231 8.18 23.25 -8.42
N ARG A 232 8.76 22.16 -8.92
CA ARG A 232 8.05 21.17 -9.75
C ARG A 232 7.27 20.16 -8.90
N TYR A 233 7.79 19.82 -7.73
CA TYR A 233 7.23 18.79 -6.85
C TYR A 233 6.74 19.36 -5.51
N ILE A 234 6.02 20.49 -5.54
CA ILE A 234 5.47 21.15 -4.35
C ILE A 234 4.63 20.22 -3.48
N TRP A 235 3.85 19.34 -4.11
CA TRP A 235 2.97 18.40 -3.42
C TRP A 235 3.73 17.27 -2.75
N LEU A 236 4.87 16.86 -3.30
CA LEU A 236 5.76 15.90 -2.65
C LEU A 236 6.32 16.52 -1.37
N LEU A 237 6.78 17.77 -1.45
CA LEU A 237 7.28 18.51 -0.28
C LEU A 237 6.19 18.67 0.78
N LYS A 238 4.97 19.05 0.38
CA LYS A 238 3.80 19.15 1.27
C LYS A 238 3.46 17.81 1.93
N ALA A 239 3.48 16.71 1.17
CA ALA A 239 3.25 15.37 1.71
C ALA A 239 4.33 14.97 2.73
N LEU A 240 5.62 15.16 2.42
CA LEU A 240 6.71 14.82 3.34
C LEU A 240 6.71 15.67 4.61
N TYR A 241 6.43 16.98 4.53
CA TYR A 241 6.24 17.79 5.73
C TYR A 241 4.99 17.37 6.51
N GLY A 242 3.91 16.97 5.84
CA GLY A 242 2.73 16.40 6.49
C GLY A 242 3.08 15.15 7.31
N LEU A 243 3.82 14.20 6.72
CA LEU A 243 4.31 13.02 7.45
C LEU A 243 5.22 13.40 8.62
N LEU A 244 6.09 14.41 8.44
CA LEU A 244 6.95 14.91 9.50
C LEU A 244 6.14 15.44 10.70
N MET A 245 5.01 16.11 10.45
CA MET A 245 4.15 16.67 11.50
C MET A 245 3.35 15.61 12.25
N LEU A 246 3.11 14.43 11.66
CA LEU A 246 2.46 13.31 12.34
C LEU A 246 3.40 12.51 13.25
N LEU A 247 4.72 12.69 13.10
CA LEU A 247 5.72 11.94 13.86
C LEU A 247 6.01 12.56 15.24
N PRO A 248 6.20 11.75 16.29
CA PRO A 248 6.73 12.23 17.56
C PRO A 248 8.15 12.78 17.36
N GLN A 249 8.40 13.99 17.88
CA GLN A 249 9.67 14.72 17.66
C GLN A 249 10.93 13.94 18.11
N GLN A 250 10.78 13.04 19.08
CA GLN A 250 11.89 12.24 19.62
C GLN A 250 12.19 10.97 18.80
N SER A 251 11.30 10.58 17.88
CA SER A 251 11.45 9.36 17.08
C SER A 251 12.65 9.43 16.12
N VAL A 252 13.18 8.26 15.77
CA VAL A 252 14.27 8.15 14.79
C VAL A 252 13.78 8.54 13.40
N ALA A 253 12.58 8.09 13.00
CA ALA A 253 11.95 8.50 11.74
C ALA A 253 11.84 10.03 11.60
N PHE A 254 11.44 10.76 12.66
CA PHE A 254 11.40 12.22 12.62
C PHE A 254 12.76 12.82 12.29
N LYS A 255 13.83 12.32 12.93
CA LYS A 255 15.21 12.80 12.68
C LYS A 255 15.68 12.51 11.26
N ILE A 256 15.38 11.31 10.74
CA ILE A 256 15.72 10.89 9.37
C ILE A 256 15.05 11.85 8.38
N LEU A 257 13.72 11.97 8.44
CA LEU A 257 12.95 12.76 7.50
C LEU A 257 13.29 14.25 7.58
N ARG A 258 13.43 14.80 8.80
CA ARG A 258 13.86 16.19 9.00
C ARG A 258 15.23 16.45 8.40
N THR A 259 16.17 15.51 8.55
CA THR A 259 17.52 15.68 8.00
C THR A 259 17.49 15.70 6.47
N ARG A 260 16.71 14.83 5.83
CA ARG A 260 16.49 14.90 4.38
C ARG A 260 15.88 16.22 3.94
N LEU A 261 14.82 16.65 4.59
CA LEU A 261 14.13 17.89 4.22
C LEU A 261 15.03 19.13 4.42
N LYS A 262 15.94 19.12 5.41
CA LYS A 262 16.96 20.17 5.58
C LYS A 262 17.98 20.23 4.46
N THR A 263 18.24 19.13 3.77
CA THR A 263 19.19 19.09 2.63
C THR A 263 18.56 19.56 1.32
N VAL A 264 17.24 19.75 1.29
CA VAL A 264 16.53 20.26 0.13
C VAL A 264 16.93 21.72 -0.10
N PRO A 265 17.36 22.11 -1.32
CA PRO A 265 17.70 23.49 -1.61
C PRO A 265 16.55 24.40 -1.24
N SER A 266 16.84 25.41 -0.41
CA SER A 266 15.91 26.50 -0.14
C SER A 266 15.91 27.43 -1.35
N TYR A 267 15.41 26.95 -2.50
CA TYR A 267 14.92 27.89 -3.50
C TYR A 267 13.79 28.60 -2.80
N SER A 268 14.03 29.87 -2.48
CA SER A 268 13.00 30.77 -2.00
C SER A 268 11.73 30.47 -2.78
N PHE A 269 10.64 30.24 -2.05
CA PHE A 269 9.26 30.31 -2.51
C PHE A 269 8.94 31.74 -3.02
N SER A 270 9.89 32.37 -3.71
CA SER A 270 9.69 33.54 -4.53
C SER A 270 8.78 33.07 -5.63
N GLY A 271 7.50 33.34 -5.43
CA GLY A 271 6.50 33.21 -6.47
C GLY A 271 7.05 33.80 -7.76
N GLU A 272 6.59 33.26 -8.87
CA GLU A 272 6.51 34.02 -10.09
C GLU A 272 5.80 35.34 -9.77
N GLN A 273 6.58 36.35 -9.39
CA GLN A 273 6.27 37.72 -9.72
C GLN A 273 6.18 37.73 -11.23
N ILE A 274 4.94 37.62 -11.71
CA ILE A 274 4.51 38.35 -12.90
C ILE A 274 5.15 39.72 -12.76
N LYS A 275 6.18 39.95 -13.58
CA LYS A 275 6.96 41.18 -13.62
C LYS A 275 6.03 42.35 -13.91
N HIS A 276 5.49 42.96 -12.86
CA HIS A 276 5.20 44.38 -12.88
C HIS A 276 6.54 45.11 -12.70
N THR A 277 7.28 45.25 -13.80
CA THR A 277 8.35 46.25 -13.85
C THR A 277 7.69 47.62 -13.89
N SER A 278 7.76 48.33 -12.77
CA SER A 278 7.57 49.78 -12.74
C SER A 278 8.43 50.33 -11.60
N SER A 279 9.65 50.76 -11.91
CA SER A 279 10.02 52.18 -11.80
C SER A 279 11.52 52.36 -12.05
N GLY A 280 11.86 53.36 -12.86
CA GLY A 280 13.18 53.97 -12.88
C GLY A 280 13.96 53.74 -14.17
N ASN A 281 13.60 54.47 -15.23
CA ASN A 281 14.56 54.76 -16.30
C ASN A 281 14.55 56.27 -16.55
N PRO A 282 15.72 56.94 -16.51
CA PRO A 282 15.93 58.15 -17.28
C PRO A 282 16.99 57.86 -18.34
N TYR A 283 16.58 57.69 -19.60
CA TYR A 283 17.13 58.46 -20.72
C TYR A 283 16.25 58.22 -21.96
N SER A 284 15.92 59.35 -22.57
CA SER A 284 15.02 59.60 -23.68
C SER A 284 15.55 59.16 -25.05
N HIS A 285 14.64 59.25 -26.03
CA HIS A 285 14.76 59.26 -27.51
C HIS A 285 14.28 57.94 -28.14
N ILE A 286 13.25 57.86 -28.99
CA ILE A 286 12.70 58.82 -29.98
C ILE A 286 11.34 58.24 -30.48
N ILE A 287 10.27 59.08 -30.55
CA ILE A 287 9.25 59.20 -31.63
C ILE A 287 8.37 57.94 -31.92
N GLN A 288 7.03 57.90 -31.93
CA GLN A 288 5.94 58.85 -32.26
C GLN A 288 4.55 58.18 -32.04
N HIS A 289 3.51 59.01 -31.89
CA HIS A 289 2.08 58.78 -32.20
C HIS A 289 1.12 58.04 -31.22
N MET A 290 0.30 58.87 -30.55
CA MET A 290 -1.02 58.68 -29.91
C MET A 290 -2.16 58.54 -30.97
N PRO A 291 -3.47 58.43 -30.60
CA PRO A 291 -4.15 57.73 -29.48
C PRO A 291 -5.46 57.01 -29.93
N SER A 292 -6.15 56.26 -29.04
CA SER A 292 -7.60 56.41 -28.72
C SER A 292 -8.26 55.16 -28.11
N GLY A 293 -9.04 55.37 -27.04
CA GLY A 293 -10.30 54.64 -26.83
C GLY A 293 -10.48 53.86 -25.51
N SER A 294 -11.16 54.50 -24.54
CA SER A 294 -12.37 53.99 -23.82
C SER A 294 -12.29 52.67 -23.03
N GLN A 295 -12.26 52.68 -21.69
CA GLN A 295 -13.38 52.58 -20.71
C GLN A 295 -13.48 51.21 -19.97
N ILE A 296 -13.26 51.26 -18.64
CA ILE A 296 -14.05 50.73 -17.51
C ILE A 296 -14.69 49.31 -17.59
N THR A 297 -14.32 48.43 -16.62
CA THR A 297 -15.13 47.71 -15.57
C THR A 297 -14.36 46.44 -15.15
N GLU A 298 -13.85 46.33 -13.91
CA GLU A 298 -14.48 45.77 -12.69
C GLU A 298 -14.84 44.27 -12.74
N ASP A 299 -14.08 43.54 -11.89
CA ASP A 299 -14.44 42.40 -11.05
C ASP A 299 -14.62 41.00 -11.64
N GLY A 300 -14.07 40.00 -10.93
CA GLY A 300 -14.20 38.59 -11.26
C GLY A 300 -13.08 37.70 -10.71
N ASP A 301 -13.30 37.24 -9.48
CA ASP A 301 -12.73 36.04 -8.84
C ASP A 301 -12.17 35.01 -9.84
N ILE A 302 -10.86 34.72 -9.76
CA ILE A 302 -10.23 33.62 -10.50
C ILE A 302 -10.00 32.48 -9.50
N ASP A 303 -11.00 31.62 -9.43
CA ASP A 303 -10.86 30.26 -8.94
C ASP A 303 -9.86 29.52 -9.85
N CYS A 304 -8.67 29.22 -9.32
CA CYS A 304 -7.64 28.46 -10.04
C CYS A 304 -7.91 26.96 -9.92
N ASP A 305 -8.99 26.49 -10.54
CA ASP A 305 -9.30 25.07 -10.69
C ASP A 305 -8.84 24.59 -12.08
N ILE A 306 -7.53 24.59 -12.32
CA ILE A 306 -6.93 24.07 -13.56
C ILE A 306 -5.76 23.15 -13.19
N GLY A 307 -6.06 21.85 -13.07
CA GLY A 307 -4.99 20.86 -12.93
C GLY A 307 -5.35 19.38 -12.83
N ASN A 308 -6.61 18.94 -12.88
CA ASN A 308 -6.94 17.54 -12.55
C ASN A 308 -7.68 16.72 -13.63
N SER A 309 -7.84 17.23 -14.85
CA SER A 309 -8.62 16.54 -15.89
C SER A 309 -7.81 15.61 -16.79
N GLN A 310 -6.48 15.52 -16.65
CA GLN A 310 -5.63 14.88 -17.67
C GLN A 310 -5.54 13.34 -17.55
N ASN A 311 -5.84 12.74 -16.40
CA ASN A 311 -5.66 11.28 -16.18
C ASN A 311 -6.94 10.48 -15.92
N GLY A 312 -8.08 11.15 -15.78
CA GLY A 312 -9.38 10.49 -15.54
C GLY A 312 -9.43 9.61 -14.28
N ILE A 313 -8.53 9.81 -13.31
CA ILE A 313 -8.66 9.24 -11.96
C ILE A 313 -9.42 10.26 -11.12
N ASN A 314 -10.59 9.89 -10.60
CA ASN A 314 -11.34 10.75 -9.69
C ASN A 314 -10.76 10.64 -8.27
N PHE A 315 -9.69 11.39 -7.99
CA PHE A 315 -9.00 11.37 -6.70
C PHE A 315 -9.90 11.81 -5.53
N ALA A 316 -10.87 12.70 -5.76
CA ALA A 316 -11.82 13.13 -4.74
C ALA A 316 -12.71 11.96 -4.27
N SER A 317 -13.27 11.19 -5.20
CA SER A 317 -14.03 9.97 -4.88
C SER A 317 -13.16 8.92 -4.18
N ARG A 318 -11.90 8.77 -4.60
CA ARG A 318 -10.96 7.85 -3.96
C ARG A 318 -10.61 8.25 -2.52
N LEU A 319 -10.44 9.55 -2.26
CA LEU A 319 -10.24 10.06 -0.91
C LEU A 319 -11.44 9.75 0.00
N GLN A 320 -12.66 9.99 -0.49
CA GLN A 320 -13.88 9.66 0.25
C GLN A 320 -13.98 8.16 0.57
N GLN A 321 -13.66 7.29 -0.39
CA GLN A 321 -13.64 5.83 -0.17
C GLN A 321 -12.60 5.40 0.86
N PHE A 322 -11.46 6.09 0.90
CA PHE A 322 -10.42 5.88 1.92
C PHE A 322 -10.92 6.31 3.30
N GLU A 323 -11.43 7.54 3.45
CA GLU A 323 -11.97 8.06 4.71
C GLU A 323 -13.10 7.18 5.26
N GLN A 324 -14.01 6.73 4.39
CA GLN A 324 -15.08 5.82 4.78
C GLN A 324 -14.51 4.50 5.31
N MET A 325 -13.51 3.92 4.64
CA MET A 325 -12.88 2.69 5.10
C MET A 325 -12.19 2.89 6.46
N GLN A 326 -11.47 4.00 6.66
CA GLN A 326 -10.84 4.30 7.95
C GLN A 326 -11.86 4.47 9.09
N ARG A 327 -13.00 5.11 8.81
CA ARG A 327 -14.11 5.18 9.78
C ARG A 327 -14.65 3.79 10.15
N LEU A 328 -14.75 2.86 9.20
CA LEU A 328 -15.15 1.48 9.48
C LEU A 328 -14.16 0.77 10.41
N HIS A 329 -12.85 0.88 10.13
CA HIS A 329 -11.79 0.35 11.00
C HIS A 329 -11.87 0.93 12.42
N HIS A 330 -12.10 2.23 12.54
CA HIS A 330 -12.22 2.91 13.83
C HIS A 330 -13.42 2.43 14.64
N MET A 331 -14.59 2.30 14.00
CA MET A 331 -15.78 1.75 14.64
C MET A 331 -15.57 0.30 15.09
N HIS A 332 -14.90 -0.52 14.27
CA HIS A 332 -14.55 -1.90 14.61
C HIS A 332 -13.64 -1.97 15.84
N ALA A 333 -12.58 -1.17 15.87
CA ALA A 333 -11.64 -1.11 16.99
C ALA A 333 -12.31 -0.64 18.30
N LYS A 334 -13.21 0.35 18.22
CA LYS A 334 -13.99 0.81 19.39
C LYS A 334 -14.97 -0.24 19.89
N GLY A 335 -15.67 -0.94 18.99
CA GLY A 335 -16.58 -2.04 19.33
C GLY A 335 -15.89 -3.16 20.09
N HIS A 336 -14.71 -3.59 19.64
CA HIS A 336 -13.89 -4.58 20.35
C HIS A 336 -13.38 -4.10 21.71
N THR A 337 -13.01 -2.83 21.84
CA THR A 337 -12.55 -2.28 23.13
C THR A 337 -13.70 -2.23 24.15
N GLN A 338 -14.92 -1.90 23.71
CA GLN A 338 -16.10 -1.86 24.57
C GLN A 338 -16.60 -3.26 24.97
N SER A 339 -16.57 -4.25 24.06
CA SER A 339 -16.94 -5.64 24.39
C SER A 339 -15.93 -6.28 25.35
N HIS A 340 -14.64 -6.00 25.18
CA HIS A 340 -13.60 -6.51 26.08
C HIS A 340 -13.71 -5.87 27.48
N ASN A 341 -13.99 -4.56 27.56
CA ASN A 341 -14.17 -3.88 28.84
C ASN A 341 -15.44 -4.31 29.59
N SER A 342 -16.54 -4.56 28.87
CA SER A 342 -17.78 -5.10 29.47
C SER A 342 -17.62 -6.56 29.91
N SER A 343 -16.85 -7.37 29.17
CA SER A 343 -16.52 -8.74 29.59
C SER A 343 -15.63 -8.75 30.85
N LEU A 344 -14.66 -7.84 30.93
CA LEU A 344 -13.82 -7.65 32.12
C LEU A 344 -14.61 -7.12 33.33
N SER A 345 -15.59 -6.24 33.12
CA SER A 345 -16.44 -5.76 34.22
C SER A 345 -17.37 -6.86 34.73
N LEU A 346 -17.93 -7.68 33.84
CA LEU A 346 -18.74 -8.86 34.21
C LEU A 346 -17.91 -9.90 34.98
N LEU A 347 -16.66 -10.15 34.56
CA LEU A 347 -15.75 -11.03 35.31
C LEU A 347 -15.43 -10.47 36.70
N LYS A 348 -15.22 -9.15 36.83
CA LYS A 348 -15.01 -8.50 38.14
C LYS A 348 -16.26 -8.50 39.03
N GLU A 349 -17.47 -8.39 38.47
CA GLU A 349 -18.71 -8.53 39.23
C GLU A 349 -18.91 -9.96 39.73
N VAL A 350 -18.62 -10.97 38.91
CA VAL A 350 -18.68 -12.38 39.30
C VAL A 350 -17.66 -12.69 40.40
N GLU A 351 -16.43 -12.17 40.30
CA GLU A 351 -15.40 -12.34 41.32
C GLU A 351 -15.81 -11.67 42.65
N ASN A 352 -16.37 -10.46 42.61
CA ASN A 352 -16.88 -9.76 43.80
C ASN A 352 -18.08 -10.45 44.46
N THR A 353 -18.99 -11.07 43.68
CA THR A 353 -20.08 -11.87 44.25
C THR A 353 -19.62 -13.18 44.89
N SER A 354 -18.51 -13.77 44.40
CA SER A 354 -17.97 -15.01 44.97
C SER A 354 -17.21 -14.82 46.29
N ILE A 355 -16.68 -13.61 46.55
CA ILE A 355 -16.01 -13.25 47.82
C ILE A 355 -17.04 -12.91 48.91
N GLY A 356 -18.27 -12.51 48.54
CA GLY A 356 -19.35 -12.15 49.47
C GLY A 356 -20.11 -13.30 50.14
N HIS A 357 -19.72 -14.57 49.95
CA HIS A 357 -20.45 -15.73 50.51
C HIS A 357 -19.64 -16.64 51.45
N LYS A 358 -18.50 -16.16 51.99
CA LYS A 358 -17.77 -16.84 53.08
C LYS A 358 -17.70 -15.96 54.33
N GLN A 359 -18.84 -15.72 54.97
CA GLN A 359 -18.91 -15.38 56.39
C GLN A 359 -19.88 -16.35 57.09
N THR A 360 -19.28 -17.39 57.67
CA THR A 360 -19.64 -18.20 58.87
C THR A 360 -21.09 -18.25 59.35
N PRO A 361 -21.62 -19.46 59.64
CA PRO A 361 -22.47 -19.68 60.80
C PRO A 361 -21.66 -20.29 61.97
N HIS A 362 -22.18 -20.00 63.17
CA HIS A 362 -21.72 -20.38 64.50
C HIS A 362 -21.48 -21.87 64.74
#